data_AF-A0A1V1W0X4-F1
#
_entry.id   AF-A0A1V1W0X4-F1
#
_cell.length_a   1.000
_cell.length_b   1.000
_cell.length_c   1.000
_cell.angle_alpha   90.00
_cell.angle_beta   90.00
_cell.angle_gamma   90.00
#
_symmetry.space_group_name_H-M   'P 1'
#
loop_
_entity.id
_entity.type
_entity.pdbx_description
1 polymer ?
#
loop_
_entity_poly.entity_id
_entity_poly.type
_entity_poly.pdbx_seq_one_letter_code
_entity_poly.pdbx_strand_id
1 'polypeptide(L)'
;MKLFNAYRILALVVGVLLAFCALVAAPLKYLATEGSSLQQFGESASIMWLFHGWIFMVYVVVAFLLSRQLRWSVAFTVVALAAGLIPLLIFWVEHKVTQKVRAENPEVAGSSPV
;
A
#
# COMPACT_ATOMS: atom_id res chain seq x y z
N MET A 1 4.50 16.94 8.18
CA MET A 1 3.51 16.99 7.06
C MET A 1 3.92 16.16 5.86
N LYS A 2 5.06 16.43 5.19
CA LYS A 2 5.47 15.74 3.95
C LYS A 2 5.54 14.21 4.08
N LEU A 3 6.09 13.68 5.18
CA LEU A 3 6.24 12.24 5.38
C LEU A 3 4.91 11.50 5.57
N PHE A 4 3.96 12.08 6.30
CA PHE A 4 2.62 11.51 6.46
C PHE A 4 1.84 11.51 5.14
N ASN A 5 1.91 12.60 4.38
CA ASN A 5 1.27 12.64 3.05
C ASN A 5 1.92 11.65 2.08
N ALA A 6 3.25 11.55 2.08
CA ALA A 6 3.98 10.55 1.31
C ALA A 6 3.57 9.12 1.70
N TYR A 7 3.46 8.83 3.00
CA TYR A 7 2.95 7.56 3.51
C TYR A 7 1.57 7.24 2.94
N ARG A 8 0.62 8.18 3.00
CA ARG A 8 -0.75 7.97 2.51
C ARG A 8 -0.79 7.70 1.01
N ILE A 9 -0.06 8.50 0.22
CA ILE A 9 0.03 8.31 -1.23
C ILE A 9 0.64 6.94 -1.54
N LEU A 10 1.75 6.59 -0.90
CA LEU A 10 2.41 5.29 -1.10
C LEU A 10 1.51 4.13 -0.68
N ALA A 11 0.81 4.23 0.45
CA ALA A 11 -0.11 3.19 0.91
C ALA A 11 -1.22 2.92 -0.11
N LEU A 12 -1.81 3.99 -0.67
CA LEU A 12 -2.85 3.88 -1.70
C LEU A 12 -2.29 3.29 -3.00
N VAL A 13 -1.12 3.76 -3.46
CA VAL A 13 -0.49 3.26 -4.70
C VAL A 13 -0.13 1.78 -4.56
N VAL A 14 0.54 1.39 -3.47
CA VAL A 14 0.89 0.00 -3.17
C VAL A 14 -0.36 -0.86 -3.09
N GLY A 15 -1.42 -0.38 -2.43
CA GLY A 15 -2.67 -1.12 -2.28
C GLY A 15 -3.43 -1.32 -3.57
N VAL A 16 -3.55 -0.29 -4.41
CA VAL A 16 -4.21 -0.41 -5.71
C VAL A 16 -3.44 -1.36 -6.61
N LEU A 17 -2.11 -1.21 -6.65
CA LEU A 17 -1.26 -2.05 -7.48
C LEU A 17 -1.30 -3.52 -7.03
N LEU A 18 -1.21 -3.77 -5.71
CA LEU A 18 -1.34 -5.12 -5.17
C LEU A 18 -2.72 -5.72 -5.44
N ALA A 19 -3.80 -4.95 -5.22
CA ALA A 19 -5.16 -5.41 -5.46
C ALA A 19 -5.38 -5.76 -6.93
N PHE A 20 -4.90 -4.93 -7.86
CA PHE A 20 -4.95 -5.23 -9.30
C PHE A 20 -4.15 -6.49 -9.64
N CYS A 21 -2.91 -6.59 -9.16
CA CYS A 21 -2.06 -7.76 -9.37
C CYS A 21 -2.70 -9.06 -8.86
N ALA A 22 -3.23 -9.04 -7.63
CA ALA A 22 -3.77 -10.23 -6.98
C ALA A 22 -5.19 -10.60 -7.43
N LEU A 23 -6.06 -9.62 -7.69
CA LEU A 23 -7.48 -9.84 -7.99
C LEU A 23 -7.80 -9.82 -9.49
N VAL A 24 -6.89 -9.31 -10.33
CA VAL A 24 -7.08 -9.22 -11.79
C VAL A 24 -5.98 -9.98 -12.52
N ALA A 25 -4.72 -9.56 -12.40
CA ALA A 25 -3.64 -10.11 -13.22
C ALA A 25 -3.41 -11.61 -12.95
N ALA A 26 -3.32 -12.02 -11.67
CA ALA A 26 -3.11 -13.42 -11.31
C ALA A 26 -4.29 -14.34 -11.72
N PRO A 27 -5.56 -14.01 -11.41
CA PRO A 27 -6.70 -14.81 -11.89
C PRO A 27 -6.74 -14.92 -13.41
N LEU A 28 -6.52 -13.82 -14.14
CA LEU A 28 -6.52 -13.88 -15.61
C LEU A 28 -5.38 -14.73 -16.15
N LYS A 29 -4.18 -14.65 -15.58
CA LYS A 29 -3.04 -15.47 -16.01
C LYS A 29 -3.23 -16.96 -15.72
N TYR A 30 -3.74 -17.31 -14.54
CA TYR A 30 -3.72 -18.69 -14.04
C TYR A 30 -5.06 -19.42 -14.16
N LEU A 31 -6.18 -18.71 -14.28
CA LEU A 31 -7.53 -19.30 -14.34
C LEU A 31 -8.24 -19.12 -15.68
N ALA A 32 -7.78 -18.22 -16.55
CA ALA A 32 -8.35 -18.09 -17.89
C ALA A 32 -7.90 -19.24 -18.80
N THR A 33 -8.69 -19.51 -19.84
CA THR A 33 -8.40 -20.55 -20.83
C THR A 33 -7.05 -20.29 -21.50
N GLU A 34 -6.26 -21.35 -21.64
CA GLU A 34 -4.94 -21.29 -22.28
C GLU A 34 -5.03 -20.72 -23.71
N GLY A 35 -4.12 -19.79 -24.02
CA GLY A 35 -4.06 -19.10 -25.32
C GLY A 35 -5.12 -18.02 -25.53
N SER A 36 -6.07 -17.83 -24.60
CA SER A 36 -7.08 -16.79 -24.72
C SER A 36 -6.50 -15.38 -24.60
N SER A 37 -7.20 -14.38 -25.17
CA SER A 37 -6.83 -12.96 -25.05
C SER A 37 -6.79 -12.49 -23.60
N LEU A 38 -7.66 -13.05 -22.74
CA LEU A 38 -7.69 -12.76 -21.30
C LEU A 38 -6.43 -13.27 -20.58
N GLN A 39 -5.98 -14.50 -20.90
CA GLN A 39 -4.75 -15.03 -20.33
C GLN A 39 -3.53 -14.22 -20.74
N GLN A 40 -3.42 -13.89 -22.03
CA GLN A 40 -2.32 -13.06 -22.57
C GLN A 40 -2.27 -11.67 -21.91
N PHE A 41 -3.43 -11.08 -21.64
CA PHE A 41 -3.51 -9.84 -20.88
C PHE A 41 -2.98 -10.02 -19.44
N GLY A 42 -3.38 -11.09 -18.74
CA GLY A 42 -2.87 -11.41 -17.41
C GLY A 42 -1.35 -11.62 -17.36
N GLU A 43 -0.78 -12.26 -18.38
CA GLU A 43 0.67 -12.41 -18.55
C GLU A 43 1.35 -11.06 -18.75
N SER A 44 0.85 -10.24 -19.67
CA SER A 44 1.39 -8.90 -19.95
C SER A 44 1.30 -8.00 -18.72
N ALA A 45 0.20 -8.07 -17.97
CA ALA A 45 -0.02 -7.33 -16.73
C ALA A 45 0.88 -7.81 -15.57
N SER A 46 1.50 -8.99 -15.66
CA SER A 46 2.33 -9.53 -14.57
C SER A 46 3.58 -8.70 -14.29
N ILE A 47 4.02 -7.83 -15.20
CA ILE A 47 5.11 -6.88 -14.94
C ILE A 47 4.78 -5.92 -13.76
N MET A 48 3.49 -5.71 -13.47
CA MET A 48 3.03 -4.89 -12.34
C MET A 48 3.46 -5.44 -10.99
N TRP A 49 3.73 -6.76 -10.88
CA TRP A 49 4.32 -7.34 -9.66
C TRP A 49 5.72 -6.78 -9.36
N LEU A 50 6.53 -6.55 -10.39
CA LEU A 50 7.86 -5.96 -10.24
C LEU A 50 7.76 -4.50 -9.77
N PHE A 51 6.88 -3.72 -10.39
CA PHE A 51 6.61 -2.34 -9.98
C PHE A 51 6.10 -2.27 -8.53
N HIS A 52 5.21 -3.19 -8.15
CA HIS A 52 4.73 -3.28 -6.77
C HIS A 52 5.86 -3.52 -5.78
N GLY A 53 6.75 -4.48 -6.06
CA GLY A 53 7.90 -4.76 -5.20
C GLY A 53 8.77 -3.52 -4.95
N TRP A 54 9.12 -2.78 -6.00
CA TRP A 54 9.95 -1.57 -5.85
C TRP A 54 9.25 -0.45 -5.07
N ILE A 55 7.97 -0.17 -5.39
CA ILE A 55 7.21 0.85 -4.68
C ILE A 55 6.96 0.44 -3.23
N PHE A 56 6.74 -0.85 -2.97
CA PHE A 56 6.59 -1.41 -1.64
C PHE A 56 7.86 -1.18 -0.79
N MET A 57 9.06 -1.32 -1.35
CA MET A 57 10.29 -1.01 -0.61
C MET A 57 10.36 0.47 -0.20
N VAL A 58 9.98 1.39 -1.08
CA VAL A 58 9.90 2.82 -0.75
C VAL A 58 8.84 3.07 0.34
N TYR A 59 7.68 2.42 0.24
CA TYR A 59 6.64 2.46 1.26
C TYR A 59 7.17 1.97 2.62
N VAL A 60 7.88 0.86 2.67
CA VAL A 60 8.43 0.30 3.91
C VAL A 60 9.37 1.29 4.58
N VAL A 61 10.27 1.92 3.82
CA VAL A 61 11.19 2.94 4.36
C VAL A 61 10.40 4.12 4.92
N VAL A 62 9.45 4.68 4.16
CA VAL A 62 8.65 5.83 4.59
C VAL A 62 7.79 5.51 5.81
N ALA A 63 7.11 4.37 5.81
CA ALA A 63 6.27 3.91 6.91
C ALA A 63 7.12 3.64 8.17
N PHE A 64 8.31 3.05 8.02
CA PHE A 64 9.23 2.85 9.12
C PHE A 64 9.70 4.19 9.70
N LEU A 65 10.17 5.12 8.86
CA LEU A 65 10.59 6.45 9.33
C LEU A 65 9.46 7.19 10.06
N LEU A 66 8.23 7.13 9.53
CA LEU A 66 7.05 7.70 10.17
C LEU A 66 6.76 7.05 11.52
N SER A 67 6.87 5.72 11.62
CA SER A 67 6.67 4.98 12.87
C SER A 67 7.66 5.39 13.96
N ARG A 68 8.91 5.68 13.58
CA ARG A 68 9.95 6.15 14.51
C ARG A 68 9.66 7.57 14.97
N GLN A 69 9.25 8.44 14.05
CA GLN A 69 8.89 9.83 14.36
C GLN A 69 7.71 9.91 15.33
N LEU A 70 6.70 9.06 15.14
CA LEU A 70 5.48 9.01 15.96
C LEU A 70 5.57 8.01 17.12
N ARG A 71 6.76 7.42 17.34
CA ARG A 71 7.06 6.49 18.45
C ARG A 71 6.05 5.34 18.58
N TRP A 72 5.62 4.79 17.45
CA TRP A 72 4.69 3.66 17.43
C TRP A 72 5.28 2.43 18.10
N SER A 73 4.41 1.58 18.65
CA SER A 73 4.82 0.27 19.15
C SER A 73 5.35 -0.61 18.01
N VAL A 74 6.22 -1.57 18.35
CA VAL A 74 6.80 -2.50 17.37
C VAL A 74 5.69 -3.28 16.66
N ALA A 75 4.69 -3.77 17.42
CA ALA A 75 3.56 -4.50 16.86
C ALA A 75 2.78 -3.68 15.83
N PHE A 76 2.47 -2.41 16.14
CA PHE A 76 1.76 -1.53 15.21
C PHE A 76 2.59 -1.25 13.95
N THR A 77 3.89 -1.03 14.13
CA THR A 77 4.83 -0.83 13.01
C THR A 77 4.85 -2.04 12.09
N VAL A 78 4.98 -3.25 12.64
CA VAL A 78 5.00 -4.50 11.85
C VAL A 78 3.69 -4.68 11.09
N VAL A 79 2.54 -4.45 11.73
CA VAL A 79 1.23 -4.52 11.04
C VAL A 79 1.15 -3.50 9.92
N ALA A 80 1.60 -2.26 10.15
CA ALA A 80 1.63 -1.23 9.12
C ALA A 80 2.48 -1.64 7.91
N LEU A 81 3.69 -2.16 8.14
CA LEU A 81 4.58 -2.61 7.07
C LEU A 81 4.02 -3.83 6.32
N ALA A 82 3.52 -4.83 7.05
CA ALA A 82 3.01 -6.08 6.47
C ALA A 82 1.68 -5.90 5.73
N ALA A 83 0.93 -4.83 6.02
CA ALA A 83 -0.35 -4.56 5.36
C ALA A 83 -0.21 -4.48 3.83
N GLY A 84 0.94 -3.99 3.33
CA GLY A 84 1.25 -3.91 1.91
C GLY A 84 1.54 -5.24 1.22
N LEU A 85 1.39 -6.37 1.91
CA LEU A 85 1.53 -7.72 1.34
C LEU A 85 0.19 -8.46 1.23
N ILE A 86 -0.85 -7.96 1.89
CA ILE A 86 -2.19 -8.58 1.89
C ILE A 86 -3.12 -7.70 1.04
N PRO A 87 -3.73 -8.24 -0.03
CA PRO A 87 -4.66 -7.48 -0.85
C PRO A 87 -5.77 -6.88 0.02
N LEU A 88 -6.09 -5.61 -0.24
CA LEU A 88 -7.12 -4.82 0.44
C LEU A 88 -6.82 -4.44 1.91
N LEU A 89 -6.02 -5.22 2.66
CA LEU A 89 -5.71 -4.93 4.06
C LEU A 89 -5.03 -3.57 4.23
N ILE A 90 -4.14 -3.20 3.32
CA ILE A 90 -3.44 -1.92 3.36
C ILE A 90 -4.38 -0.71 3.35
N PHE A 91 -5.55 -0.78 2.72
CA PHE A 91 -6.52 0.33 2.77
C PHE A 91 -7.13 0.49 4.17
N TRP A 92 -7.46 -0.63 4.80
CA TRP A 92 -7.97 -0.61 6.17
C TRP A 92 -6.89 -0.11 7.15
N VAL A 93 -5.65 -0.55 6.99
CA VAL A 93 -4.52 -0.11 7.83
C VAL A 93 -4.18 1.37 7.61
N GLU A 94 -4.17 1.86 6.36
CA GLU A 94 -3.99 3.30 6.07
C GLU A 94 -5.06 4.13 6.78
N HIS A 95 -6.31 3.70 6.75
CA HIS A 95 -7.41 4.40 7.41
C HIS A 95 -7.19 4.44 8.93
N LYS A 96 -6.81 3.32 9.54
CA LYS A 96 -6.49 3.24 10.98
C LYS A 96 -5.30 4.11 11.37
N VAL A 97 -4.24 4.10 10.56
CA VAL A 97 -3.07 4.97 10.76
C VAL A 97 -3.50 6.43 10.67
N THR A 98 -4.28 6.82 9.66
CA THR A 98 -4.77 8.19 9.50
C THR A 98 -5.61 8.65 10.69
N GLN A 99 -6.50 7.80 11.21
CA GLN A 99 -7.26 8.12 12.43
C GLN A 99 -6.34 8.32 13.64
N LYS A 100 -5.40 7.39 13.86
CA LYS A 100 -4.44 7.47 14.97
C LYS A 100 -3.59 8.73 14.90
N VAL A 101 -3.02 9.03 13.73
CA VAL A 101 -2.16 10.21 13.53
C VAL A 101 -2.94 11.50 13.80
N ARG A 102 -4.17 11.62 13.31
CA ARG A 102 -5.00 12.81 13.53
C ARG A 102 -5.42 12.98 14.99
N ALA A 103 -5.69 11.88 15.71
CA ALA A 103 -6.07 11.92 17.11
C ALA A 103 -4.88 12.28 18.03
N GLU A 104 -3.70 11.75 17.74
CA GLU A 104 -2.50 11.92 18.58
C GLU A 104 -1.65 13.14 18.20
N ASN A 105 -1.83 13.68 16.99
CA ASN A 105 -1.01 14.77 16.43
C ASN A 105 -1.92 15.79 15.69
N PRO A 106 -2.79 16.53 16.39
CA PRO A 106 -3.74 17.46 15.78
C PRO A 106 -3.07 18.57 14.94
N GLU A 107 -1.83 18.95 15.27
CA GLU A 107 -0.99 19.87 14.49
C GLU A 107 -0.59 19.31 13.11
N VAL A 108 -0.55 17.97 12.97
CA VAL A 108 -0.36 17.29 11.69
C VAL A 108 -1.68 17.27 10.88
N ALA A 109 -2.83 17.43 11.53
CA ALA A 109 -4.15 17.48 10.90
C ALA A 109 -4.58 18.89 10.46
N GLY A 110 -4.16 19.94 11.17
CA GLY A 110 -4.57 21.34 10.94
C GLY A 110 -3.87 22.08 9.80
N SER A 111 -2.98 21.42 9.06
CA SER A 111 -2.16 22.03 8.00
C SER A 111 -2.51 21.51 6.60
N SER A 112 -3.81 21.47 6.30
CA SER A 112 -4.27 21.37 4.91
C SER A 112 -4.39 22.80 4.36
N PRO A 113 -3.71 23.16 3.26
CA PRO A 113 -4.14 24.31 2.49
C PRO A 113 -5.55 23.99 1.97
N VAL A 114 -6.43 24.97 2.16
CA VAL A 114 -7.77 25.04 1.54
C VAL A 114 -7.68 24.76 0.05
#